data_AF-A0A932J6J9-F1
#
_entry.id   AF-A0A932J6J9-F1
#
_cell.length_a   1.000
_cell.length_b   1.000
_cell.length_c   1.000
_cell.angle_alpha   90.00
_cell.angle_beta   90.00
_cell.angle_gamma   90.00
#
_symmetry.space_group_name_H-M   'P 1'
#
loop_
_entity.id
_entity.type
_entity.pdbx_description
1 polymer ?
#
loop_
_entity_poly.entity_id
_entity_poly.type
_entity_poly.pdbx_seq_one_letter_code
_entity_poly.pdbx_strand_id
1 'polypeptide(L)' 'AGNKDKAVQIDAAKFMAFSYCVTNRNALCRQQFERALKLDPSFDLAAGEKGHPLWGPVFLKAKKGK' A
#
# COMPACT_ATOMS: atom_id res chain seq x y z
N ALA A 1 15.77 17.78 -2.03
CA ALA A 1 15.84 16.33 -1.73
C ALA A 1 14.51 15.76 -1.26
N GLY A 2 13.81 16.36 -0.28
CA GLY A 2 12.72 15.69 0.46
C GLY A 2 11.45 15.19 -0.23
N ASN A 3 11.20 15.44 -1.53
CA ASN A 3 9.99 14.92 -2.22
C ASN A 3 10.26 13.63 -3.01
N LYS A 4 11.44 13.48 -3.63
CA LYS A 4 11.80 12.27 -4.38
C LYS A 4 11.96 11.06 -3.44
N ASP A 5 12.55 11.28 -2.28
CA ASP A 5 12.74 10.25 -1.26
C ASP A 5 11.40 9.73 -0.71
N LYS A 6 10.40 10.60 -0.65
CA LYS A 6 9.04 10.26 -0.21
C LYS A 6 8.32 9.39 -1.25
N ALA A 7 8.40 9.75 -2.53
CA ALA A 7 7.84 8.95 -3.62
C ALA A 7 8.45 7.54 -3.65
N VAL A 8 9.78 7.43 -3.51
CA VAL A 8 10.48 6.13 -3.43
C VAL A 8 10.01 5.31 -2.22
N GLN A 9 9.81 5.94 -1.05
CA GLN A 9 9.30 5.25 0.13
C GLN A 9 7.85 4.76 -0.03
N ILE A 10 7.00 5.52 -0.72
CA ILE A 10 5.62 5.13 -1.02
C ILE A 10 5.62 3.91 -1.96
N ASP A 11 6.42 3.94 -3.03
CA ASP A 11 6.53 2.82 -3.96
C ASP A 11 7.12 1.58 -3.28
N ALA A 12 8.15 1.73 -2.45
CA ALA A 12 8.71 0.63 -1.67
C ALA A 12 7.67 0.00 -0.75
N ALA A 13 6.88 0.82 -0.03
CA ALA A 13 5.80 0.34 0.82
C ALA A 13 4.71 -0.39 0.00
N LYS A 14 4.32 0.14 -1.17
CA LYS A 14 3.37 -0.49 -2.09
C LYS A 14 3.83 -1.89 -2.52
N PHE A 15 5.06 -2.02 -3.01
CA PHE A 15 5.59 -3.31 -3.47
C PHE A 15 5.81 -4.32 -2.33
N MET A 16 6.21 -3.86 -1.15
CA MET A 16 6.25 -4.71 0.04
C MET A 16 4.84 -5.19 0.43
N ALA A 17 3.82 -4.33 0.36
CA ALA A 17 2.44 -4.71 0.62
C ALA A 17 2.00 -5.84 -0.33
N PHE A 18 2.25 -5.69 -1.64
CA PHE A 18 1.94 -6.74 -2.62
C PHE A 18 2.64 -8.05 -2.29
N SER A 19 3.94 -8.01 -2.01
CA SER A 19 4.74 -9.18 -1.63
C SER A 19 4.19 -9.89 -0.40
N TYR A 20 3.76 -9.14 0.63
CA TYR A 20 3.15 -9.72 1.82
C TYR A 20 1.76 -10.29 1.57
N CYS A 21 0.96 -9.63 0.74
CA CYS A 21 -0.37 -10.13 0.39
C CYS A 21 -0.31 -11.45 -0.38
N VAL A 22 0.59 -11.59 -1.36
CA VAL A 22 0.73 -12.84 -2.12
C VAL A 22 1.37 -13.99 -1.33
N THR A 23 2.03 -13.68 -0.21
CA THR A 23 2.62 -14.68 0.71
C THR A 23 1.73 -14.94 1.94
N ASN A 24 0.46 -14.55 1.89
CA ASN A 24 -0.54 -14.73 2.95
C ASN A 24 -0.19 -14.06 4.30
N ARG A 25 0.67 -13.04 4.30
CA ARG A 25 1.06 -12.25 5.48
C ARG A 25 0.18 -11.00 5.60
N ASN A 26 -1.12 -11.20 5.79
CA ASN A 26 -2.13 -10.15 5.69
C ASN A 26 -1.92 -8.96 6.64
N ALA A 27 -1.45 -9.20 7.87
CA ALA A 27 -1.17 -8.12 8.83
C ALA A 27 -0.05 -7.18 8.34
N LEU A 28 1.04 -7.76 7.80
CA LEU A 28 2.14 -6.99 7.23
C LEU A 28 1.73 -6.30 5.93
N CYS A 29 0.91 -6.94 5.09
CA CYS A 29 0.38 -6.31 3.89
C CYS A 29 -0.39 -5.03 4.22
N ARG A 30 -1.31 -5.09 5.20
CA ARG A 30 -2.06 -3.92 5.66
C ARG A 30 -1.14 -2.83 6.22
N GLN A 31 -0.18 -3.19 7.06
CA GLN A 31 0.76 -2.26 7.67
C GLN A 31 1.57 -1.47 6.62
N GLN A 32 1.98 -2.10 5.52
CA GLN A 32 2.71 -1.41 4.46
C GLN A 32 1.81 -0.43 3.69
N PHE A 33 0.54 -0.77 3.43
CA PHE A 33 -0.41 0.20 2.87
C PHE A 33 -0.69 1.38 3.81
N GLU A 34 -0.85 1.12 5.11
CA GLU A 34 -0.98 2.18 6.12
C GLU A 34 0.25 3.10 6.13
N ARG A 35 1.46 2.54 5.97
CA ARG A 35 2.69 3.32 5.85
C ARG A 35 2.68 4.22 4.62
N ALA A 36 2.31 3.69 3.45
CA ALA A 36 2.19 4.48 2.22
C ALA A 36 1.18 5.63 2.40
N LEU A 37 0.03 5.34 2.99
CA LEU A 37 -1.05 6.29 3.26
C LEU A 37 -0.72 7.33 4.35
N LYS A 38 0.18 7.00 5.29
CA LYS A 38 0.71 7.93 6.30
C LYS A 38 1.72 8.89 5.68
N LEU A 39 2.53 8.41 4.74
CA LEU A 39 3.44 9.26 3.99
C LEU A 39 2.63 10.19 3.09
N ASP A 40 1.76 9.67 2.24
CA ASP A 40 0.89 10.44 1.37
C ASP A 40 -0.59 10.07 1.58
N PRO A 41 -1.38 10.96 2.19
CA PRO A 41 -2.79 10.68 2.39
C PRO A 41 -3.61 10.48 1.12
N SER A 42 -3.13 11.03 0.00
CA SER A 42 -3.74 10.95 -1.33
C SER A 42 -3.28 9.71 -2.12
N PHE A 43 -2.35 8.91 -1.57
CA PHE A 43 -1.86 7.70 -2.21
C PHE A 43 -3.02 6.78 -2.61
N ASP A 44 -2.96 6.30 -3.85
CA ASP A 44 -3.93 5.38 -4.39
C ASP A 44 -3.27 4.38 -5.32
N LEU A 45 -3.86 3.18 -5.39
CA LEU A 45 -3.44 2.16 -6.33
C LEU A 45 -3.89 2.50 -7.76
N ALA A 46 -3.09 2.11 -8.75
CA ALA A 46 -3.49 2.22 -10.15
C ALA A 46 -4.71 1.33 -10.43
N ALA A 47 -5.48 1.64 -11.48
CA ALA A 47 -6.70 0.90 -11.81
C ALA A 47 -6.46 -0.62 -11.97
N GLY A 48 -5.35 -1.01 -12.60
CA GLY A 48 -4.96 -2.41 -12.76
C GLY A 48 -4.55 -3.11 -11.45
N GLU A 49 -4.09 -2.36 -10.46
CA GLU A 49 -3.68 -2.90 -9.16
C GLU A 49 -4.88 -3.07 -8.21
N LYS A 50 -5.85 -2.14 -8.24
CA LYS A 50 -7.02 -2.16 -7.34
C LYS A 50 -7.88 -3.40 -7.48
N GLY A 51 -7.98 -3.96 -8.69
CA GLY A 51 -8.80 -5.12 -8.99
C GLY A 51 -8.24 -6.45 -8.47
N HIS A 52 -7.05 -6.47 -7.88
CA HIS A 52 -6.44 -7.73 -7.48
C HIS A 52 -7.12 -8.34 -6.23
N PRO A 53 -7.49 -9.63 -6.26
CA PRO A 53 -8.29 -10.25 -5.20
C PRO A 53 -7.56 -10.33 -3.85
N LEU A 54 -6.23 -10.45 -3.85
CA LEU A 54 -5.46 -10.63 -2.61
C LEU A 54 -5.19 -9.33 -1.86
N TRP A 55 -4.86 -8.24 -2.55
CA TRP A 55 -4.46 -6.98 -1.90
C TRP A 55 -5.49 -5.86 -2.03
N GLY A 56 -6.37 -5.89 -3.03
CA GLY A 56 -7.41 -4.87 -3.22
C GLY A 56 -8.27 -4.68 -1.96
N PRO A 57 -8.85 -5.75 -1.37
CA PRO A 57 -9.62 -5.65 -0.14
C PRO A 57 -8.79 -5.16 1.07
N VAL A 58 -7.51 -5.52 1.13
CA VAL A 58 -6.60 -5.10 2.21
C VAL A 58 -6.28 -3.60 2.11
N PHE A 59 -6.01 -3.12 0.90
CA PHE A 59 -5.79 -1.71 0.62
C PHE A 59 -7.02 -0.86 0.93
N LEU A 60 -8.22 -1.30 0.53
CA LEU A 60 -9.47 -0.57 0.84
C LEU A 60 -9.70 -0.47 2.36
N LYS A 61 -9.41 -1.53 3.11
CA LYS A 61 -9.48 -1.51 4.59
C LYS A 61 -8.47 -0.53 5.18
N ALA A 62 -7.23 -0.52 4.69
CA ALA A 62 -6.20 0.42 5.14
C ALA A 62 -6.57 1.89 4.83
N LYS A 63 -7.21 2.15 3.68
CA LYS A 63 -7.65 3.49 3.29
C LYS A 63 -8.85 4.00 4.11
N LYS A 64 -9.77 3.09 4.48
CA LYS A 64 -10.95 3.41 5.30
C LYS A 64 -10.63 3.58 6.79
N GLY A 65 -9.57 2.96 7.29
CA GLY A 65 -9.12 3.06 8.69
C GLY A 65 -8.42 4.38 9.05
N LYS A 66 -8.63 5.44 8.27
CA LYS A 66 -8.17 6.80 8.55
C LYS A 66 -9.22 7.57 9.35
#